data_AF-A0A078JUQ0-F1
#
_entry.id   AF-A0A078JUQ0-F1
#
_cell.length_a   1.000
_cell.length_b   1.000
_cell.length_c   1.000
_cell.angle_alpha   90.00
_cell.angle_beta   90.00
_cell.angle_gamma   90.00
#
_symmetry.space_group_name_H-M   'P 1'
#
loop_
_entity.id
_entity.type
_entity.pdbx_description
1 polymer ?
#
loop_
_entity_poly.entity_id
_entity_poly.type
_entity_poly.pdbx_seq_one_letter_code
_entity_poly.pdbx_strand_id
1 'polypeptide(L)'
;IITFKIDGTLVAPENYWSIGSSGYWILFAKVNRISVYGGILDARGAGYWSCRKKGGHCPQGARSISFSWCDNVLLSGLTSLNSQNIHVTVHHSSNVRIQNIRIRAPSGSPNTDGIIVQASSGVTISGGVIGTGDDCIALNPGSKNIWIERLNCGPGHGISIGSLGEYANEEGVQNITVTSSIFTKTQNGVRIKSWGRPSNGFVRNVQFRNLVMRNVENPLIIDQNYCPSKKGCPNQSSGVKISGVTYANIKGTSATPVAMKLDCSGSHHCTGITLKNINLKYMRRSSASYCKNAHGRASGVMIPRNCM
;
A
#
# COMPACT_ATOMS: atom_id res chain seq x y z
N ILE A 1 -5.55 -27.74 -11.76
CA ILE A 1 -4.92 -26.80 -10.80
C ILE A 1 -3.42 -26.87 -11.07
N ILE A 2 -2.77 -25.75 -11.34
CA ILE A 2 -1.31 -25.68 -11.45
C ILE A 2 -0.74 -25.46 -10.06
N THR A 3 0.26 -26.26 -9.67
CA THR A 3 0.97 -26.08 -8.40
C THR A 3 2.44 -25.77 -8.68
N PHE A 4 2.89 -24.63 -8.17
CA PHE A 4 4.28 -24.19 -8.23
C PHE A 4 4.85 -24.18 -6.81
N LYS A 5 5.60 -25.23 -6.48
CA LYS A 5 6.16 -25.41 -5.14
C LYS A 5 7.63 -25.02 -5.13
N ILE A 6 8.02 -24.16 -4.20
CA ILE A 6 9.40 -23.74 -4.01
C ILE A 6 9.87 -24.32 -2.68
N ASP A 7 10.70 -25.35 -2.72
CA ASP A 7 11.22 -26.00 -1.51
C ASP A 7 12.53 -25.39 -1.00
N GLY A 8 13.21 -24.60 -1.85
CA GLY A 8 14.50 -24.00 -1.53
C GLY A 8 14.52 -22.48 -1.64
N THR A 9 15.73 -21.97 -1.86
CA THR A 9 15.97 -20.55 -2.16
C THR A 9 16.31 -20.43 -3.64
N LEU A 10 15.51 -19.66 -4.38
CA LEU A 10 15.88 -19.18 -5.70
C LEU A 10 16.65 -17.88 -5.52
N VAL A 11 17.87 -17.83 -6.04
CA VAL A 11 18.78 -16.69 -5.91
C VAL A 11 18.96 -16.07 -7.29
N ALA A 12 18.69 -14.77 -7.40
CA ALA A 12 18.92 -14.03 -8.63
C ALA A 12 20.43 -13.86 -8.92
N PRO A 13 20.82 -13.71 -10.20
CA PRO A 13 22.20 -13.38 -10.57
C PRO A 13 22.69 -12.09 -9.90
N GLU A 14 24.01 -12.00 -9.65
CA GLU A 14 24.64 -10.78 -9.10
C GLU A 14 24.49 -9.58 -10.04
N ASN A 15 24.59 -9.83 -11.33
CA ASN A 15 24.35 -8.82 -12.34
C ASN A 15 22.84 -8.48 -12.36
N TYR A 16 22.48 -7.35 -11.76
CA TYR A 16 21.07 -6.93 -11.66
C TYR A 16 20.40 -6.69 -13.03
N TRP A 17 21.18 -6.53 -14.11
CA TRP A 17 20.65 -6.45 -15.47
C TRP A 17 20.03 -7.78 -15.94
N SER A 18 20.51 -8.93 -15.45
CA SER A 18 20.09 -10.25 -15.93
C SER A 18 18.60 -10.51 -15.75
N ILE A 19 17.99 -9.98 -14.69
CA ILE A 19 16.53 -10.03 -14.49
C ILE A 19 15.87 -8.65 -14.66
N GLY A 20 16.63 -7.57 -14.49
CA GLY A 20 16.08 -6.22 -14.44
C GLY A 20 15.51 -5.73 -15.77
N SER A 21 16.01 -6.23 -16.91
CA SER A 21 15.63 -5.76 -18.24
C SER A 21 14.21 -6.16 -18.65
N SER A 22 13.73 -7.34 -18.21
CA SER A 22 12.37 -7.81 -18.52
C SER A 22 11.29 -7.11 -17.67
N GLY A 23 11.68 -6.51 -16.54
CA GLY A 23 10.76 -5.99 -15.54
C GLY A 23 10.07 -7.04 -14.67
N TYR A 24 10.33 -8.34 -14.91
CA TYR A 24 9.73 -9.47 -14.21
C TYR A 24 10.76 -10.57 -13.99
N TRP A 25 10.89 -11.05 -12.75
CA TRP A 25 11.67 -12.27 -12.50
C TRP A 25 10.80 -13.52 -12.66
N ILE A 26 9.65 -13.57 -11.98
CA ILE A 26 8.66 -14.65 -12.12
C ILE A 26 7.32 -14.03 -12.52
N LEU A 27 6.79 -14.43 -13.68
CA LEU A 27 5.50 -13.94 -14.19
C LEU A 27 4.58 -15.11 -14.49
N PHE A 28 3.41 -15.11 -13.85
CA PHE A 28 2.26 -15.90 -14.26
C PHE A 28 1.30 -14.99 -15.01
N ALA A 29 1.04 -15.32 -16.29
CA ALA A 29 0.20 -14.53 -17.17
C ALA A 29 -0.92 -15.38 -17.75
N LYS A 30 -2.18 -14.90 -17.68
CA LYS A 30 -3.36 -15.58 -18.25
C LYS A 30 -3.55 -16.99 -17.71
N VAL A 31 -3.33 -17.17 -16.41
CA VAL A 31 -3.42 -18.47 -15.74
C VAL A 31 -4.65 -18.55 -14.86
N ASN A 32 -5.44 -19.62 -15.01
CA ASN A 32 -6.53 -19.94 -14.11
C ASN A 32 -6.14 -21.10 -13.16
N ARG A 33 -6.49 -20.98 -11.88
CA ARG A 33 -6.28 -21.99 -10.82
C ARG A 33 -4.81 -22.35 -10.61
N ILE A 34 -4.03 -21.37 -10.16
CA ILE A 34 -2.63 -21.55 -9.75
C ILE A 34 -2.45 -21.44 -8.23
N SER A 35 -1.64 -22.32 -7.67
CA SER A 35 -1.20 -22.27 -6.28
C SER A 35 0.33 -22.25 -6.19
N VAL A 36 0.87 -21.22 -5.56
CA VAL A 36 2.29 -21.04 -5.27
C VAL A 36 2.53 -21.29 -3.78
N TYR A 37 3.44 -22.19 -3.46
CA TYR A 37 3.73 -22.59 -2.07
C TYR A 37 5.20 -22.41 -1.69
N GLY A 38 5.41 -21.74 -0.57
CA GLY A 38 6.66 -21.76 0.19
C GLY A 38 7.85 -21.12 -0.52
N GLY A 39 9.03 -21.45 0.02
CA GLY A 39 10.33 -21.08 -0.52
C GLY A 39 10.75 -19.64 -0.30
N ILE A 40 11.95 -19.35 -0.77
CA ILE A 40 12.59 -18.04 -0.67
C ILE A 40 12.96 -17.56 -2.08
N LEU A 41 12.55 -16.33 -2.40
CA LEU A 41 13.06 -15.59 -3.57
C LEU A 41 14.02 -14.52 -3.06
N ASP A 42 15.32 -14.64 -3.34
CA ASP A 42 16.30 -13.58 -3.07
C ASP A 42 16.73 -12.92 -4.38
N ALA A 43 16.21 -11.73 -4.63
CA ALA A 43 16.42 -11.02 -5.88
C ALA A 43 17.69 -10.15 -5.91
N ARG A 44 18.49 -10.16 -4.82
CA ARG A 44 19.79 -9.45 -4.70
C ARG A 44 19.74 -7.98 -5.18
N GLY A 45 18.68 -7.24 -4.84
CA GLY A 45 18.41 -5.90 -5.37
C GLY A 45 19.40 -4.77 -5.03
N ALA A 46 20.38 -5.01 -4.15
CA ALA A 46 21.31 -3.98 -3.66
C ALA A 46 22.04 -3.22 -4.77
N GLY A 47 22.55 -3.92 -5.79
CA GLY A 47 23.23 -3.30 -6.94
C GLY A 47 22.30 -2.38 -7.73
N TYR A 48 21.07 -2.83 -7.98
CA TYR A 48 20.04 -2.03 -8.67
C TYR A 48 19.68 -0.76 -7.87
N TRP A 49 19.47 -0.88 -6.57
CA TRP A 49 19.14 0.27 -5.71
C TRP A 49 20.28 1.31 -5.68
N SER A 50 21.53 0.86 -5.65
CA SER A 50 22.70 1.75 -5.71
C SER A 50 22.73 2.55 -7.01
N CYS A 51 22.47 1.89 -8.14
CA CYS A 51 22.34 2.56 -9.44
C CYS A 51 21.23 3.63 -9.44
N ARG A 52 20.02 3.26 -8.96
CA ARG A 52 18.86 4.17 -8.93
C ARG A 52 19.11 5.41 -8.07
N LYS A 53 19.73 5.25 -6.90
CA LYS A 53 20.06 6.36 -5.99
C LYS A 53 21.06 7.35 -6.59
N LYS A 54 21.99 6.87 -7.41
CA LYS A 54 22.97 7.73 -8.11
C LYS A 54 22.36 8.44 -9.32
N GLY A 55 21.11 8.17 -9.68
CA GLY A 55 20.50 8.68 -10.92
C GLY A 55 21.17 8.12 -12.18
N GLY A 56 21.82 6.96 -12.07
CA GLY A 56 22.55 6.34 -13.18
C GLY A 56 21.61 5.72 -14.23
N HIS A 57 22.21 5.23 -15.32
CA HIS A 57 21.50 4.40 -16.30
C HIS A 57 21.33 2.98 -15.73
N CYS A 58 20.11 2.66 -15.32
CA CYS A 58 19.75 1.38 -14.71
C CYS A 58 18.67 0.69 -15.56
N PRO A 59 18.52 -0.64 -15.47
CA PRO A 59 17.38 -1.31 -16.11
C PRO A 59 16.07 -0.86 -15.47
N GLN A 60 14.95 -1.32 -16.01
CA GLN A 60 13.64 -1.07 -15.42
C GLN A 60 13.58 -1.58 -13.96
N GLY A 61 14.20 -2.74 -13.70
CA GLY A 61 14.19 -3.41 -12.41
C GLY A 61 13.09 -4.47 -12.35
N ALA A 62 13.44 -5.64 -11.86
CA ALA A 62 12.55 -6.79 -11.83
C ALA A 62 11.59 -6.75 -10.63
N ARG A 63 10.32 -7.09 -10.90
CA ARG A 63 9.37 -7.52 -9.87
C ARG A 63 9.64 -8.97 -9.50
N SER A 64 9.63 -9.32 -8.23
CA SER A 64 10.02 -10.68 -7.81
C SER A 64 9.01 -11.74 -8.27
N ILE A 65 7.71 -11.50 -8.05
CA ILE A 65 6.65 -12.39 -8.55
C ILE A 65 5.41 -11.59 -8.96
N SER A 66 4.85 -11.91 -10.12
CA SER A 66 3.72 -11.20 -10.72
C SER A 66 2.62 -12.14 -11.19
N PHE A 67 1.37 -11.79 -10.89
CA PHE A 67 0.17 -12.43 -11.40
C PHE A 67 -0.59 -11.42 -12.25
N SER A 68 -0.68 -11.71 -13.55
CA SER A 68 -1.26 -10.81 -14.55
C SER A 68 -2.35 -11.54 -15.33
N TRP A 69 -3.59 -11.02 -15.32
CA TRP A 69 -4.75 -11.73 -15.90
C TRP A 69 -4.93 -13.13 -15.34
N CYS A 70 -4.74 -13.30 -14.03
CA CYS A 70 -4.85 -14.60 -13.39
C CYS A 70 -6.13 -14.71 -12.55
N ASP A 71 -6.77 -15.87 -12.60
CA ASP A 71 -7.98 -16.15 -11.83
C ASP A 71 -7.76 -17.32 -10.88
N ASN A 72 -8.36 -17.27 -9.69
CA ASN A 72 -8.27 -18.34 -8.68
C ASN A 72 -6.82 -18.61 -8.26
N VAL A 73 -6.15 -17.58 -7.76
CA VAL A 73 -4.74 -17.62 -7.36
C VAL A 73 -4.61 -17.86 -5.86
N LEU A 74 -3.70 -18.75 -5.46
CA LEU A 74 -3.22 -18.87 -4.09
C LEU A 74 -1.70 -18.63 -4.06
N LEU A 75 -1.25 -17.68 -3.25
CA LEU A 75 0.16 -17.51 -2.87
C LEU A 75 0.28 -17.72 -1.37
N SER A 76 0.97 -18.77 -0.94
CA SER A 76 1.01 -19.17 0.47
C SER A 76 2.42 -19.45 0.97
N GLY A 77 2.84 -18.78 2.05
CA GLY A 77 4.08 -19.11 2.77
C GLY A 77 5.38 -18.62 2.11
N LEU A 78 5.30 -17.86 1.02
CA LEU A 78 6.46 -17.34 0.31
C LEU A 78 7.24 -16.33 1.17
N THR A 79 8.57 -16.46 1.15
CA THR A 79 9.47 -15.40 1.61
C THR A 79 10.09 -14.69 0.40
N SER A 80 9.94 -13.37 0.29
CA SER A 80 10.55 -12.56 -0.77
C SER A 80 11.53 -11.57 -0.16
N LEU A 81 12.79 -11.67 -0.58
CA LEU A 81 13.92 -10.89 -0.10
C LEU A 81 14.46 -10.00 -1.21
N ASN A 82 14.77 -8.76 -0.84
CA ASN A 82 15.59 -7.84 -1.63
C ASN A 82 15.16 -7.70 -3.09
N SER A 83 13.86 -7.55 -3.36
CA SER A 83 13.34 -7.31 -4.70
C SER A 83 14.01 -6.08 -5.33
N GLN A 84 14.39 -6.15 -6.61
CA GLN A 84 14.94 -4.97 -7.29
C GLN A 84 13.92 -3.83 -7.26
N ASN A 85 12.66 -4.15 -7.57
CA ASN A 85 11.52 -3.25 -7.53
C ASN A 85 10.43 -3.85 -6.60
N ILE A 86 9.18 -3.93 -7.01
CA ILE A 86 8.06 -4.49 -6.23
C ILE A 86 8.25 -5.99 -5.94
N HIS A 87 7.89 -6.44 -4.73
CA HIS A 87 7.98 -7.85 -4.35
C HIS A 87 6.88 -8.70 -4.99
N VAL A 88 5.61 -8.31 -4.84
CA VAL A 88 4.45 -9.06 -5.36
C VAL A 88 3.51 -8.11 -6.12
N THR A 89 3.08 -8.49 -7.33
CA THR A 89 2.04 -7.74 -8.05
C THR A 89 0.87 -8.62 -8.45
N VAL A 90 -0.34 -8.08 -8.28
CA VAL A 90 -1.61 -8.65 -8.73
C VAL A 90 -2.28 -7.64 -9.68
N HIS A 91 -2.37 -8.00 -10.96
CA HIS A 91 -2.81 -7.10 -12.02
C HIS A 91 -3.88 -7.77 -12.88
N HIS A 92 -4.99 -7.09 -13.18
CA HIS A 92 -6.12 -7.62 -13.96
C HIS A 92 -6.59 -9.01 -13.53
N SER A 93 -6.54 -9.30 -12.23
CA SER A 93 -6.73 -10.65 -11.71
C SER A 93 -7.98 -10.72 -10.82
N SER A 94 -8.56 -11.93 -10.69
CA SER A 94 -9.71 -12.14 -9.83
C SER A 94 -9.57 -13.34 -8.90
N ASN A 95 -10.23 -13.26 -7.74
CA ASN A 95 -10.18 -14.31 -6.72
C ASN A 95 -8.75 -14.72 -6.34
N VAL A 96 -8.03 -13.80 -5.71
CA VAL A 96 -6.61 -13.97 -5.35
C VAL A 96 -6.48 -14.02 -3.83
N ARG A 97 -5.80 -15.05 -3.30
CA ARG A 97 -5.49 -15.18 -1.88
C ARG A 97 -3.99 -15.20 -1.66
N ILE A 98 -3.48 -14.22 -0.93
CA ILE A 98 -2.08 -14.11 -0.49
C ILE A 98 -2.05 -14.32 1.01
N GLN A 99 -1.31 -15.31 1.49
CA GLN A 99 -1.32 -15.65 2.91
C GLN A 99 0.03 -16.11 3.47
N ASN A 100 0.25 -15.81 4.74
CA ASN A 100 1.43 -16.20 5.52
C ASN A 100 2.76 -15.81 4.87
N ILE A 101 2.79 -14.66 4.21
CA ILE A 101 3.98 -14.20 3.46
C ILE A 101 4.98 -13.49 4.37
N ARG A 102 6.26 -13.51 3.97
CA ARG A 102 7.32 -12.68 4.56
C ARG A 102 8.00 -11.87 3.47
N ILE A 103 7.97 -10.55 3.57
CA ILE A 103 8.61 -9.65 2.61
C ILE A 103 9.63 -8.80 3.35
N ARG A 104 10.87 -8.78 2.86
CA ARG A 104 11.97 -8.01 3.46
C ARG A 104 12.82 -7.33 2.41
N ALA A 105 12.94 -6.01 2.54
CA ALA A 105 13.99 -5.19 1.93
C ALA A 105 14.38 -4.08 2.93
N PRO A 106 15.61 -3.52 2.85
CA PRO A 106 16.03 -2.41 3.72
C PRO A 106 15.09 -1.20 3.59
N SER A 107 14.84 -0.45 4.67
CA SER A 107 13.94 0.72 4.62
C SER A 107 14.38 1.84 3.67
N GLY A 108 15.63 1.82 3.22
CA GLY A 108 16.16 2.75 2.23
C GLY A 108 16.17 2.20 0.80
N SER A 109 15.56 1.05 0.51
CA SER A 109 15.47 0.53 -0.87
C SER A 109 14.37 1.26 -1.66
N PRO A 110 14.68 1.90 -2.79
CA PRO A 110 13.72 2.72 -3.53
C PRO A 110 12.67 1.84 -4.23
N ASN A 111 11.39 2.18 -4.06
CA ASN A 111 10.26 1.58 -4.81
C ASN A 111 10.15 0.05 -4.66
N THR A 112 10.48 -0.47 -3.48
CA THR A 112 10.34 -1.89 -3.16
C THR A 112 9.01 -2.17 -2.50
N ASP A 113 7.90 -1.77 -3.10
CA ASP A 113 6.57 -2.02 -2.55
C ASP A 113 6.38 -3.52 -2.26
N GLY A 114 5.69 -3.84 -1.17
CA GLY A 114 5.45 -5.21 -0.75
C GLY A 114 4.49 -5.91 -1.70
N ILE A 115 3.22 -5.50 -1.67
CA ILE A 115 2.19 -6.00 -2.60
C ILE A 115 1.53 -4.83 -3.31
N ILE A 116 1.55 -4.83 -4.64
CA ILE A 116 0.70 -3.94 -5.43
C ILE A 116 -0.49 -4.73 -5.98
N VAL A 117 -1.69 -4.20 -5.76
CA VAL A 117 -2.92 -4.67 -6.40
C VAL A 117 -3.45 -3.56 -7.30
N GLN A 118 -3.77 -3.91 -8.56
CA GLN A 118 -4.29 -2.97 -9.55
C GLN A 118 -5.27 -3.68 -10.49
N ALA A 119 -6.34 -2.98 -10.88
CA ALA A 119 -7.37 -3.48 -11.81
C ALA A 119 -7.88 -4.89 -11.46
N SER A 120 -7.96 -5.22 -10.18
CA SER A 120 -8.20 -6.59 -9.70
C SER A 120 -9.36 -6.64 -8.70
N SER A 121 -10.03 -7.78 -8.62
CA SER A 121 -11.24 -7.94 -7.81
C SER A 121 -11.23 -9.19 -6.95
N GLY A 122 -11.67 -9.08 -5.69
CA GLY A 122 -11.75 -10.24 -4.80
C GLY A 122 -10.37 -10.70 -4.37
N VAL A 123 -9.58 -9.79 -3.79
CA VAL A 123 -8.23 -10.10 -3.29
C VAL A 123 -8.25 -10.15 -1.77
N THR A 124 -7.79 -11.25 -1.20
CA THR A 124 -7.60 -11.41 0.24
C THR A 124 -6.11 -11.52 0.57
N ILE A 125 -5.62 -10.65 1.45
CA ILE A 125 -4.24 -10.66 1.94
C ILE A 125 -4.29 -10.88 3.45
N SER A 126 -3.82 -12.02 3.93
CA SER A 126 -4.02 -12.41 5.33
C SER A 126 -2.80 -13.07 5.95
N GLY A 127 -2.33 -12.55 7.09
CA GLY A 127 -1.17 -13.13 7.78
C GLY A 127 0.13 -12.82 7.05
N GLY A 128 1.03 -12.09 7.69
CA GLY A 128 2.34 -11.83 7.10
C GLY A 128 3.13 -10.73 7.78
N VAL A 129 4.41 -10.65 7.43
CA VAL A 129 5.34 -9.61 7.88
C VAL A 129 5.93 -8.96 6.64
N ILE A 130 5.73 -7.65 6.49
CA ILE A 130 6.18 -6.88 5.32
C ILE A 130 7.01 -5.71 5.83
N GLY A 131 8.29 -5.69 5.51
CA GLY A 131 9.18 -4.57 5.77
C GLY A 131 9.96 -4.22 4.50
N THR A 132 9.83 -2.99 4.02
CA THR A 132 10.43 -2.53 2.76
C THR A 132 10.80 -1.06 2.84
N GLY A 133 11.33 -0.49 1.75
CA GLY A 133 11.53 0.96 1.62
C GLY A 133 10.37 1.73 0.99
N ASP A 134 9.22 1.09 0.73
CA ASP A 134 8.03 1.75 0.19
C ASP A 134 6.74 1.18 0.81
N ASP A 135 5.58 1.30 0.16
CA ASP A 135 4.29 0.80 0.67
C ASP A 135 4.37 -0.70 0.99
N CYS A 136 3.84 -1.10 2.16
CA CYS A 136 3.63 -2.52 2.46
C CYS A 136 2.63 -3.11 1.48
N ILE A 137 1.53 -2.37 1.25
CA ILE A 137 0.52 -2.70 0.25
C ILE A 137 0.07 -1.40 -0.41
N ALA A 138 0.04 -1.37 -1.75
CA ALA A 138 -0.57 -0.31 -2.53
C ALA A 138 -1.77 -0.85 -3.33
N LEU A 139 -2.90 -0.14 -3.24
CA LEU A 139 -4.14 -0.45 -3.95
C LEU A 139 -4.40 0.64 -4.99
N ASN A 140 -4.10 0.31 -6.25
CA ASN A 140 -4.15 1.24 -7.38
C ASN A 140 -5.52 1.22 -8.09
N PRO A 141 -5.78 2.16 -9.02
CA PRO A 141 -7.01 2.23 -9.82
C PRO A 141 -7.54 0.87 -10.31
N GLY A 142 -8.87 0.71 -10.27
CA GLY A 142 -9.57 -0.51 -10.66
C GLY A 142 -9.57 -1.63 -9.61
N SER A 143 -8.94 -1.42 -8.44
CA SER A 143 -8.97 -2.39 -7.33
C SER A 143 -10.31 -2.37 -6.60
N LYS A 144 -10.97 -3.54 -6.47
CA LYS A 144 -12.27 -3.65 -5.79
C LYS A 144 -12.43 -4.91 -4.96
N ASN A 145 -13.23 -4.84 -3.89
CA ASN A 145 -13.53 -5.98 -3.01
C ASN A 145 -12.24 -6.60 -2.44
N ILE A 146 -11.51 -5.81 -1.66
CA ILE A 146 -10.20 -6.19 -1.12
C ILE A 146 -10.29 -6.34 0.39
N TRP A 147 -9.79 -7.46 0.91
CA TRP A 147 -9.71 -7.74 2.34
C TRP A 147 -8.26 -7.93 2.78
N ILE A 148 -7.84 -7.16 3.78
CA ILE A 148 -6.47 -7.20 4.32
C ILE A 148 -6.54 -7.40 5.82
N GLU A 149 -5.89 -8.43 6.35
CA GLU A 149 -5.90 -8.71 7.78
C GLU A 149 -4.64 -9.38 8.35
N ARG A 150 -4.44 -9.24 9.67
CA ARG A 150 -3.37 -9.92 10.42
C ARG A 150 -1.97 -9.66 9.84
N LEU A 151 -1.69 -8.43 9.43
CA LEU A 151 -0.37 -8.03 8.93
C LEU A 151 0.45 -7.32 10.01
N ASN A 152 1.76 -7.58 10.00
CA ASN A 152 2.75 -6.72 10.61
C ASN A 152 3.48 -5.96 9.48
N CYS A 153 3.11 -4.69 9.32
CA CYS A 153 3.67 -3.80 8.31
C CYS A 153 4.71 -2.89 8.95
N GLY A 154 5.93 -2.89 8.42
CA GLY A 154 6.95 -1.94 8.77
C GLY A 154 8.35 -2.53 8.98
N PRO A 155 9.40 -1.75 8.69
CA PRO A 155 9.38 -0.36 8.18
C PRO A 155 8.86 -0.25 6.73
N GLY A 156 8.58 0.97 6.25
CA GLY A 156 8.00 1.24 4.92
C GLY A 156 7.01 2.41 4.93
N HIS A 157 6.17 2.53 3.90
CA HIS A 157 5.21 3.64 3.74
C HIS A 157 3.77 3.32 4.19
N GLY A 158 3.51 2.13 4.74
CA GLY A 158 2.20 1.76 5.27
C GLY A 158 1.33 1.02 4.25
N ILE A 159 0.01 1.08 4.45
CA ILE A 159 -0.97 0.55 3.48
C ILE A 159 -1.65 1.74 2.81
N SER A 160 -1.49 1.82 1.49
CA SER A 160 -1.92 2.96 0.69
C SER A 160 -2.99 2.59 -0.33
N ILE A 161 -4.02 3.42 -0.45
CA ILE A 161 -4.91 3.49 -1.60
C ILE A 161 -4.41 4.61 -2.51
N GLY A 162 -4.08 4.26 -3.75
CA GLY A 162 -3.54 5.16 -4.75
C GLY A 162 -2.03 5.01 -4.98
N SER A 163 -1.41 5.92 -5.75
CA SER A 163 -2.00 7.20 -6.15
C SER A 163 -3.13 7.07 -7.17
N LEU A 164 -4.22 7.82 -6.93
CA LEU A 164 -5.25 8.12 -7.91
C LEU A 164 -5.05 9.53 -8.45
N GLY A 165 -5.86 9.90 -9.44
CA GLY A 165 -5.66 11.09 -10.25
C GLY A 165 -4.42 10.95 -11.11
N GLU A 166 -4.05 9.72 -11.51
CA GLU A 166 -3.10 9.39 -12.58
C GLU A 166 -3.42 10.21 -13.84
N TYR A 167 -4.64 9.96 -14.23
CA TYR A 167 -5.22 10.36 -15.49
C TYR A 167 -6.57 11.02 -15.24
N ALA A 168 -7.01 11.82 -16.21
CA ALA A 168 -8.35 12.41 -16.16
C ALA A 168 -9.45 11.34 -16.15
N ASN A 169 -9.20 10.23 -16.86
CA ASN A 169 -10.09 9.07 -16.93
C ASN A 169 -9.38 7.83 -16.37
N GLU A 170 -9.82 7.36 -15.21
CA GLU A 170 -9.32 6.15 -14.57
C GLU A 170 -10.40 5.48 -13.72
N GLU A 171 -10.24 4.18 -13.46
CA GLU A 171 -11.17 3.47 -12.59
C GLU A 171 -10.98 3.86 -11.11
N GLY A 172 -12.07 3.84 -10.35
CA GLY A 172 -11.99 4.04 -8.90
C GLY A 172 -11.49 2.81 -8.14
N VAL A 173 -11.28 3.01 -6.84
CA VAL A 173 -10.99 1.97 -5.84
C VAL A 173 -12.17 1.86 -4.88
N GLN A 174 -12.68 0.65 -4.62
CA GLN A 174 -13.87 0.50 -3.77
C GLN A 174 -13.95 -0.78 -2.97
N ASN A 175 -14.72 -0.73 -1.88
CA ASN A 175 -15.02 -1.87 -1.01
C ASN A 175 -13.73 -2.49 -0.46
N ILE A 176 -13.01 -1.70 0.32
CA ILE A 176 -11.71 -2.07 0.90
C ILE A 176 -11.88 -2.23 2.40
N THR A 177 -11.37 -3.33 2.95
CA THR A 177 -11.27 -3.51 4.41
C THR A 177 -9.83 -3.84 4.78
N VAL A 178 -9.26 -3.06 5.70
CA VAL A 178 -7.99 -3.37 6.37
C VAL A 178 -8.27 -3.51 7.85
N THR A 179 -7.91 -4.66 8.42
CA THR A 179 -8.21 -4.92 9.83
C THR A 179 -7.16 -5.73 10.58
N SER A 180 -7.19 -5.64 11.92
CA SER A 180 -6.41 -6.50 12.82
C SER A 180 -4.92 -6.53 12.47
N SER A 181 -4.36 -5.36 12.20
CA SER A 181 -2.99 -5.23 11.68
C SER A 181 -2.18 -4.21 12.49
N ILE A 182 -0.86 -4.42 12.51
CA ILE A 182 0.10 -3.63 13.27
C ILE A 182 1.02 -2.91 12.29
N PHE A 183 1.22 -1.62 12.52
CA PHE A 183 2.15 -0.77 11.77
C PHE A 183 3.30 -0.38 12.70
N THR A 184 4.54 -0.66 12.31
CA THR A 184 5.72 -0.41 13.15
C THR A 184 6.78 0.38 12.40
N LYS A 185 7.11 1.59 12.87
CA LYS A 185 8.15 2.43 12.26
C LYS A 185 7.94 2.65 10.75
N THR A 186 6.68 2.83 10.34
CA THR A 186 6.33 3.20 8.97
C THR A 186 6.16 4.72 8.85
N GLN A 187 6.37 5.25 7.64
CA GLN A 187 6.07 6.64 7.33
C GLN A 187 4.57 6.94 7.44
N ASN A 188 3.71 6.00 7.06
CA ASN A 188 2.27 6.15 7.19
C ASN A 188 1.67 4.88 7.79
N GLY A 189 0.51 5.01 8.44
CA GLY A 189 -0.30 3.86 8.81
C GLY A 189 -1.17 3.46 7.63
N VAL A 190 -2.38 4.01 7.60
CA VAL A 190 -3.31 3.87 6.47
C VAL A 190 -3.41 5.20 5.72
N ARG A 191 -3.25 5.13 4.39
CA ARG A 191 -3.15 6.30 3.52
C ARG A 191 -4.11 6.21 2.34
N ILE A 192 -4.74 7.32 2.00
CA ILE A 192 -5.38 7.54 0.70
C ILE A 192 -4.67 8.71 0.03
N LYS A 193 -4.11 8.51 -1.17
CA LYS A 193 -3.33 9.53 -1.89
C LYS A 193 -3.90 9.77 -3.29
N SER A 194 -4.14 11.03 -3.65
CA SER A 194 -4.50 11.42 -5.01
C SER A 194 -3.80 12.71 -5.44
N TRP A 195 -3.50 12.80 -6.74
CA TRP A 195 -2.93 14.01 -7.33
C TRP A 195 -3.95 15.15 -7.35
N GLY A 196 -3.46 16.38 -7.18
CA GLY A 196 -4.24 17.62 -7.25
C GLY A 196 -4.58 18.04 -8.68
N ARG A 197 -5.21 17.18 -9.47
CA ARG A 197 -5.63 17.48 -10.86
C ARG A 197 -7.03 16.90 -11.18
N PRO A 198 -7.68 17.37 -12.26
CA PRO A 198 -8.96 16.83 -12.70
C PRO A 198 -8.89 15.32 -12.94
N SER A 199 -9.90 14.59 -12.45
CA SER A 199 -10.04 13.15 -12.63
C SER A 199 -11.49 12.74 -12.37
N ASN A 200 -11.95 11.68 -13.03
CA ASN A 200 -13.22 11.01 -12.72
C ASN A 200 -13.07 9.87 -11.69
N GLY A 201 -11.83 9.60 -11.25
CA GLY A 201 -11.52 8.55 -10.29
C GLY A 201 -12.24 8.76 -8.94
N PHE A 202 -12.36 7.69 -8.17
CA PHE A 202 -12.98 7.75 -6.85
C PHE A 202 -12.40 6.73 -5.89
N VAL A 203 -12.54 6.99 -4.60
CA VAL A 203 -12.32 6.02 -3.51
C VAL A 203 -13.59 5.96 -2.69
N ARG A 204 -14.22 4.77 -2.59
CA ARG A 204 -15.44 4.63 -1.79
C ARG A 204 -15.55 3.35 -0.97
N ASN A 205 -16.29 3.42 0.11
CA ASN A 205 -16.59 2.28 0.99
C ASN A 205 -15.30 1.62 1.51
N VAL A 206 -14.53 2.38 2.29
CA VAL A 206 -13.24 1.93 2.86
C VAL A 206 -13.38 1.79 4.37
N GLN A 207 -12.89 0.68 4.92
CA GLN A 207 -12.88 0.41 6.35
C GLN A 207 -11.46 0.12 6.83
N PHE A 208 -10.91 1.02 7.64
CA PHE A 208 -9.68 0.83 8.40
C PHE A 208 -10.05 0.59 9.85
N ARG A 209 -9.91 -0.65 10.36
CA ARG A 209 -10.42 -0.97 11.70
C ARG A 209 -9.57 -1.95 12.51
N ASN A 210 -9.53 -1.78 13.83
CA ASN A 210 -8.73 -2.62 14.74
C ASN A 210 -7.23 -2.58 14.37
N LEU A 211 -6.66 -1.38 14.32
CA LEU A 211 -5.27 -1.16 13.91
C LEU A 211 -4.43 -0.70 15.10
N VAL A 212 -3.18 -1.18 15.14
CA VAL A 212 -2.20 -0.76 16.15
C VAL A 212 -1.04 -0.04 15.48
N MET A 213 -0.78 1.18 15.92
CA MET A 213 0.30 2.02 15.43
C MET A 213 1.45 2.04 16.43
N ARG A 214 2.68 1.78 15.97
CA ARG A 214 3.89 1.78 16.81
C ARG A 214 4.93 2.68 16.16
N ASN A 215 5.03 3.90 16.67
CA ASN A 215 5.99 4.90 16.18
C ASN A 215 5.85 5.13 14.67
N VAL A 216 4.62 5.39 14.22
CA VAL A 216 4.29 5.64 12.81
C VAL A 216 4.27 7.14 12.55
N GLU A 217 4.92 7.65 11.51
CA GLU A 217 5.01 9.11 11.31
C GLU A 217 3.64 9.76 11.05
N ASN A 218 2.84 9.21 10.13
CA ASN A 218 1.50 9.70 9.79
C ASN A 218 0.48 8.54 9.90
N PRO A 219 -0.03 8.23 11.11
CA PRO A 219 -0.93 7.09 11.32
C PRO A 219 -2.15 7.04 10.40
N LEU A 220 -2.89 8.15 10.28
CA LEU A 220 -4.09 8.24 9.45
C LEU A 220 -3.93 9.41 8.47
N ILE A 221 -3.95 9.14 7.17
CA ILE A 221 -3.74 10.20 6.18
C ILE A 221 -4.67 10.08 4.96
N ILE A 222 -5.30 11.19 4.60
CA ILE A 222 -5.84 11.47 3.27
C ILE A 222 -5.05 12.65 2.73
N ASP A 223 -4.43 12.48 1.56
CA ASP A 223 -3.63 13.50 0.88
C ASP A 223 -4.11 13.62 -0.57
N GLN A 224 -4.97 14.61 -0.82
CA GLN A 224 -5.44 14.94 -2.18
C GLN A 224 -4.55 15.98 -2.88
N ASN A 225 -3.37 16.27 -2.32
CA ASN A 225 -2.35 17.14 -2.90
C ASN A 225 -1.05 16.36 -3.16
N TYR A 226 -1.16 15.04 -3.41
CA TYR A 226 -0.03 14.15 -3.51
C TYR A 226 0.95 14.60 -4.61
N CYS A 227 2.20 14.84 -4.23
CA CYS A 227 3.28 15.19 -5.14
C CYS A 227 4.64 14.74 -4.56
N PRO A 228 5.03 13.47 -4.72
CA PRO A 228 6.15 12.89 -3.99
C PRO A 228 7.51 13.46 -4.40
N SER A 229 7.68 13.86 -5.66
CA SER A 229 8.93 14.44 -6.18
C SER A 229 9.09 15.91 -5.84
N LYS A 230 8.03 16.59 -5.36
CA LYS A 230 7.92 18.05 -5.26
C LYS A 230 8.24 18.80 -6.56
N LYS A 231 8.24 18.11 -7.70
CA LYS A 231 8.54 18.64 -9.03
C LYS A 231 7.33 18.43 -9.93
N GLY A 232 6.94 19.48 -10.65
CA GLY A 232 5.77 19.43 -11.53
C GLY A 232 4.46 19.15 -10.79
N CYS A 233 4.35 19.56 -9.51
CA CYS A 233 3.15 19.35 -8.72
C CYS A 233 1.96 20.06 -9.36
N PRO A 234 0.85 19.36 -9.60
CA PRO A 234 -0.38 20.02 -10.00
C PRO A 234 -0.86 20.93 -8.87
N ASN A 235 -0.88 22.25 -9.12
CA ASN A 235 -1.44 23.24 -8.18
C ASN A 235 -2.95 23.40 -8.40
N GLN A 236 -3.66 22.31 -8.70
CA GLN A 236 -5.10 22.32 -8.92
C GLN A 236 -5.80 21.50 -7.83
N SER A 237 -7.13 21.53 -7.82
CA SER A 237 -7.91 20.71 -6.89
C SER A 237 -8.07 19.30 -7.45
N SER A 238 -7.87 18.27 -6.61
CA SER A 238 -8.08 16.88 -7.03
C SER A 238 -9.53 16.64 -7.46
N GLY A 239 -9.73 16.01 -8.62
CA GLY A 239 -11.04 15.54 -9.08
C GLY A 239 -11.46 14.21 -8.45
N VAL A 240 -10.55 13.51 -7.78
CA VAL A 240 -10.83 12.21 -7.17
C VAL A 240 -11.84 12.36 -6.03
N LYS A 241 -12.99 11.70 -6.15
CA LYS A 241 -14.03 11.73 -5.11
C LYS A 241 -13.75 10.71 -4.02
N ILE A 242 -13.66 11.13 -2.76
CA ILE A 242 -13.45 10.23 -1.62
C ILE A 242 -14.71 10.22 -0.73
N SER A 243 -15.34 9.06 -0.58
CA SER A 243 -16.56 8.93 0.23
C SER A 243 -16.67 7.65 1.05
N GLY A 244 -17.33 7.70 2.20
CA GLY A 244 -17.61 6.51 3.00
C GLY A 244 -16.35 5.82 3.52
N VAL A 245 -15.45 6.58 4.16
CA VAL A 245 -14.22 6.06 4.77
C VAL A 245 -14.41 5.97 6.29
N THR A 246 -14.27 4.78 6.85
CA THR A 246 -14.37 4.52 8.29
C THR A 246 -13.00 4.23 8.88
N TYR A 247 -12.64 4.96 9.92
CA TYR A 247 -11.52 4.69 10.81
C TYR A 247 -12.08 4.28 12.17
N ALA A 248 -11.87 3.03 12.60
CA ALA A 248 -12.48 2.50 13.82
C ALA A 248 -11.51 1.69 14.70
N ASN A 249 -11.51 1.93 16.00
CA ASN A 249 -10.69 1.18 16.97
C ASN A 249 -9.19 1.20 16.59
N ILE A 250 -8.63 2.40 16.42
CA ILE A 250 -7.22 2.57 16.04
C ILE A 250 -6.48 3.16 17.23
N LYS A 251 -5.42 2.49 17.68
CA LYS A 251 -4.67 2.90 18.86
C LYS A 251 -3.15 2.85 18.66
N GLY A 252 -2.41 3.60 19.47
CA GLY A 252 -0.96 3.48 19.57
C GLY A 252 -0.24 4.82 19.50
N THR A 253 0.93 4.85 18.86
CA THR A 253 1.82 6.02 18.86
C THR A 253 2.17 6.53 17.48
N SER A 254 2.16 7.86 17.37
CA SER A 254 2.69 8.63 16.25
C SER A 254 4.15 9.01 16.52
N ALA A 255 4.97 9.02 15.47
CA ALA A 255 6.35 9.53 15.48
C ALA A 255 6.42 11.03 15.12
N THR A 256 5.32 11.63 14.65
CA THR A 256 5.20 13.08 14.44
C THR A 256 4.02 13.67 15.24
N PRO A 257 3.99 14.98 15.49
CA PRO A 257 2.90 15.61 16.25
C PRO A 257 1.52 15.43 15.62
N VAL A 258 1.41 15.45 14.29
CA VAL A 258 0.13 15.34 13.57
C VAL A 258 -0.17 13.86 13.31
N ALA A 259 -0.96 13.24 14.18
CA ALA A 259 -1.28 11.81 14.09
C ALA A 259 -2.40 11.51 13.07
N MET A 260 -3.21 12.51 12.73
CA MET A 260 -4.32 12.40 11.78
C MET A 260 -4.30 13.60 10.84
N LYS A 261 -4.11 13.37 9.53
CA LYS A 261 -4.10 14.40 8.50
C LYS A 261 -5.14 14.07 7.42
N LEU A 262 -6.26 14.80 7.40
CA LEU A 262 -7.32 14.64 6.39
C LEU A 262 -7.34 15.87 5.49
N ASP A 263 -6.48 15.88 4.47
CA ASP A 263 -6.30 17.00 3.56
C ASP A 263 -7.03 16.75 2.24
N CYS A 264 -8.31 17.15 2.22
CA CYS A 264 -9.22 16.90 1.12
C CYS A 264 -9.33 18.08 0.15
N SER A 265 -9.68 17.75 -1.09
CA SER A 265 -9.86 18.66 -2.22
C SER A 265 -10.89 19.73 -1.89
N GLY A 266 -10.65 20.97 -2.36
CA GLY A 266 -11.59 22.09 -2.21
C GLY A 266 -12.77 22.05 -3.18
N SER A 267 -12.62 21.38 -4.32
CA SER A 267 -13.72 21.18 -5.29
C SER A 267 -14.48 19.87 -5.06
N HIS A 268 -13.84 18.88 -4.46
CA HIS A 268 -14.39 17.54 -4.23
C HIS A 268 -14.13 17.10 -2.79
N HIS A 269 -14.83 17.73 -1.85
CA HIS A 269 -14.70 17.45 -0.42
C HIS A 269 -14.81 15.95 -0.11
N CYS A 270 -14.06 15.48 0.89
CA CYS A 270 -14.27 14.12 1.39
C CYS A 270 -15.56 14.07 2.20
N THR A 271 -16.41 13.07 1.96
CA THR A 271 -17.73 12.95 2.60
C THR A 271 -17.95 11.59 3.25
N GLY A 272 -18.82 11.54 4.26
CA GLY A 272 -19.12 10.29 4.96
C GLY A 272 -17.90 9.69 5.68
N ILE A 273 -16.99 10.54 6.16
CA ILE A 273 -15.88 10.10 7.00
C ILE A 273 -16.44 9.70 8.37
N THR A 274 -16.12 8.51 8.85
CA THR A 274 -16.51 8.07 10.20
C THR A 274 -15.27 7.81 11.03
N LEU A 275 -15.12 8.55 12.13
CA LEU A 275 -14.08 8.33 13.13
C LEU A 275 -14.71 7.69 14.38
N LYS A 276 -14.19 6.55 14.82
CA LYS A 276 -14.70 5.86 16.01
C LYS A 276 -13.57 5.28 16.85
N ASN A 277 -13.48 5.64 18.12
CA ASN A 277 -12.48 5.09 19.04
C ASN A 277 -11.05 5.19 18.50
N ILE A 278 -10.60 6.43 18.24
CA ILE A 278 -9.22 6.74 17.83
C ILE A 278 -8.43 7.17 19.08
N ASN A 279 -7.32 6.48 19.36
CA ASN A 279 -6.45 6.75 20.50
C ASN A 279 -4.97 6.67 20.10
N LEU A 280 -4.51 7.73 19.45
CA LEU A 280 -3.15 7.92 18.99
C LEU A 280 -2.48 8.98 19.86
N LYS A 281 -1.26 8.70 20.33
CA LYS A 281 -0.46 9.65 21.13
C LYS A 281 0.84 9.97 20.42
N TYR A 282 1.32 11.20 20.54
CA TYR A 282 2.64 11.54 20.06
C TYR A 282 3.66 11.28 21.17
N MET A 283 4.35 10.14 21.11
CA MET A 283 5.18 9.65 22.22
C MET A 283 4.40 9.60 23.54
N ARG A 284 4.84 10.35 24.58
CA ARG A 284 4.15 10.53 25.87
C ARG A 284 3.33 11.83 25.95
N ARG A 285 3.13 12.53 24.83
CA ARG A 285 2.44 13.82 24.72
C ARG A 285 1.14 13.69 23.91
N SER A 286 0.34 14.76 23.94
CA SER A 286 -0.83 14.91 23.08
C SER A 286 -0.40 14.98 21.61
N SER A 287 -1.13 14.27 20.75
CA SER A 287 -1.03 14.43 19.30
C SER A 287 -2.08 15.43 18.79
N ALA A 288 -1.87 15.94 17.59
CA ALA A 288 -2.76 16.85 16.88
C ALA A 288 -3.42 16.18 15.66
N SER A 289 -4.50 16.82 15.18
CA SER A 289 -5.14 16.54 13.91
C SER A 289 -5.03 17.75 12.98
N TYR A 290 -4.89 17.50 11.68
CA TYR A 290 -5.08 18.50 10.61
C TYR A 290 -6.19 18.04 9.70
N CYS A 291 -7.17 18.90 9.43
CA CYS A 291 -8.26 18.58 8.51
C CYS A 291 -8.64 19.77 7.66
N LYS A 292 -8.93 19.48 6.39
CA LYS A 292 -9.36 20.44 5.38
C LYS A 292 -10.39 19.75 4.51
N ASN A 293 -11.57 20.34 4.37
CA ASN A 293 -12.66 19.85 3.50
C ASN A 293 -13.07 18.38 3.75
N ALA A 294 -12.94 17.90 4.98
CA ALA A 294 -13.31 16.55 5.38
C ALA A 294 -14.58 16.61 6.23
N HIS A 295 -15.65 15.95 5.77
CA HIS A 295 -16.98 16.00 6.40
C HIS A 295 -17.44 14.63 6.82
N GLY A 296 -17.99 14.53 8.03
CA GLY A 296 -18.27 13.25 8.62
C GLY A 296 -18.82 13.31 10.05
N ARG A 297 -18.56 12.24 10.81
CA ARG A 297 -18.97 12.12 12.21
C ARG A 297 -17.88 11.45 13.04
N ALA A 298 -17.79 11.84 14.30
CA ALA A 298 -16.90 11.24 15.29
C ALA A 298 -17.68 10.68 16.47
N SER A 299 -17.21 9.57 17.06
CA SER A 299 -17.83 8.98 18.26
C SER A 299 -16.83 8.20 19.11
N GLY A 300 -17.10 8.11 20.42
CA GLY A 300 -16.24 7.42 21.39
C GLY A 300 -14.94 8.18 21.70
N VAL A 301 -13.88 7.44 22.05
CA VAL A 301 -12.58 8.04 22.38
C VAL A 301 -11.98 8.70 21.13
N MET A 302 -11.57 9.96 21.24
CA MET A 302 -10.95 10.72 20.14
C MET A 302 -9.69 11.45 20.63
N ILE A 303 -8.55 10.78 20.47
CA ILE A 303 -7.20 11.34 20.65
C ILE A 303 -6.42 11.01 19.36
N PRO A 304 -5.94 11.99 18.58
CA PRO A 304 -6.12 13.45 18.76
C PRO A 304 -7.60 13.88 18.73
N ARG A 305 -7.87 15.12 19.19
CA ARG A 305 -9.19 15.74 19.04
C ARG A 305 -9.62 15.61 17.57
N ASN A 306 -10.88 15.26 17.35
CA ASN A 306 -11.40 15.11 16.01
C ASN A 306 -11.66 16.48 15.36
N CYS A 307 -11.85 16.46 14.05
CA CYS A 307 -12.08 17.64 13.22
C CYS A 307 -13.38 17.54 12.40
N MET A 308 -14.28 16.65 12.84
CA MET A 308 -15.57 16.41 12.22
C MET A 308 -16.61 17.39 12.77
#